data_AF-A0A969G5N4-F1
#
_entry.id   AF-A0A969G5N4-F1
#
_cell.length_a   1.000
_cell.length_b   1.000
_cell.length_c   1.000
_cell.angle_alpha   90.00
_cell.angle_beta   90.00
_cell.angle_gamma   90.00
#
_symmetry.space_group_name_H-M   'P 1'
#
loop_
_entity.id
_entity.type
_entity.pdbx_description
1 polymer ?
#
loop_
_entity_poly.entity_id
_entity_poly.type
_entity_poly.pdbx_seq_one_letter_code
_entity_poly.pdbx_strand_id
1 'polypeptide(L)'
;GNLIYDDGFLKIMKHSDRLVRFINTTEHPYNVQPMWKNIRTVLKAMPEGVYTDPVEPDTPFRTMMIDGDGLQSRIKIPGRAAIAFEYQCALTEISRVAILGLGDRCAVRMLLHKMEYDGPAYPFDLTRTTNLSDVADMIEQGFDGMWNPKHLRYVHNERRIYHTQWTELSFAHEVEKKDDPQTDMTPIYQRMEKRYRGRAERFWYTIDHCDEVLFIRTGPANRGQVIDLMHKLNYRCQGKPFRLLIMSHQNSREFENLPNVIHRNLYFNPDQMYDDLGYWLHCTHLMRSLLVELGITSKNLYWCPPKVG
;
A
#
# COMPACT_ATOMS: atom_id res chain seq x y z
N GLY A 1 -3.74 -0.61 -36.02
CA GLY A 1 -3.04 -0.45 -34.74
C GLY A 1 -1.74 -1.24 -34.81
N ASN A 2 -0.65 -0.68 -34.30
CA ASN A 2 0.66 -1.34 -34.22
C ASN A 2 0.73 -2.25 -32.98
N LEU A 3 1.21 -3.48 -33.14
CA LEU A 3 1.46 -4.39 -32.01
C LEU A 3 2.73 -3.93 -31.29
N ILE A 4 2.61 -3.54 -30.02
CA ILE A 4 3.74 -3.03 -29.22
C ILE A 4 4.20 -4.00 -28.13
N TYR A 5 3.42 -5.05 -27.84
CA TYR A 5 3.76 -6.10 -26.89
C TYR A 5 2.94 -7.37 -27.17
N ASP A 6 3.58 -8.53 -27.03
CA ASP A 6 2.96 -9.85 -27.09
C ASP A 6 3.80 -10.82 -26.24
N ASP A 7 3.18 -11.45 -25.25
CA ASP A 7 3.79 -12.53 -24.46
C ASP A 7 3.08 -13.89 -24.66
N GLY A 8 2.24 -13.99 -25.70
CA GLY A 8 1.39 -15.15 -25.99
C GLY A 8 0.03 -15.10 -25.27
N PHE A 9 -0.06 -14.43 -24.13
CA PHE A 9 -1.26 -14.35 -23.29
C PHE A 9 -1.91 -12.97 -23.31
N LEU A 10 -1.09 -11.92 -23.34
CA LEU A 10 -1.48 -10.54 -23.42
C LEU A 10 -0.87 -9.89 -24.66
N LYS A 11 -1.70 -9.20 -25.44
CA LYS A 11 -1.27 -8.36 -26.56
C LYS A 11 -1.64 -6.93 -26.31
N ILE A 12 -0.75 -6.01 -26.64
CA ILE A 12 -1.00 -4.56 -26.55
C ILE A 12 -0.87 -3.97 -27.96
N MET A 13 -1.93 -3.32 -28.41
CA MET A 13 -2.01 -2.68 -29.72
C MET A 13 -2.19 -1.17 -29.56
N LYS A 14 -1.22 -0.39 -30.03
CA LYS A 14 -1.35 1.06 -30.16
C LYS A 14 -2.19 1.38 -31.39
N HIS A 15 -3.40 1.91 -31.19
CA HIS A 15 -4.28 2.29 -32.31
C HIS A 15 -3.99 3.70 -32.80
N SER A 16 -3.72 4.62 -31.87
CA SER A 16 -3.29 6.01 -32.12
C SER A 16 -2.48 6.48 -30.91
N ASP A 17 -2.07 7.75 -30.87
CA ASP A 17 -1.44 8.33 -29.68
C ASP A 17 -2.41 8.46 -28.49
N ARG A 18 -3.73 8.40 -28.73
CA ARG A 18 -4.73 8.56 -27.67
C ARG A 18 -5.53 7.29 -27.39
N LEU A 19 -5.22 6.19 -28.07
CA LEU A 19 -5.96 4.93 -27.95
C LEU A 19 -5.03 3.73 -27.99
N VAL A 20 -5.08 2.92 -26.93
CA VAL A 20 -4.38 1.64 -26.83
C VAL A 20 -5.37 0.54 -26.48
N ARG A 21 -5.16 -0.67 -27.02
CA ARG A 21 -5.99 -1.84 -26.76
C ARG A 21 -5.18 -2.96 -26.14
N PHE A 22 -5.72 -3.54 -25.08
CA PHE A 22 -5.19 -4.73 -24.44
C PHE A 22 -6.06 -5.92 -24.79
N ILE A 23 -5.46 -7.03 -25.20
CA ILE A 23 -6.17 -8.25 -25.60
C ILE A 23 -5.64 -9.37 -24.73
N ASN A 24 -6.52 -9.95 -23.91
CA ASN A 24 -6.23 -11.11 -23.10
C ASN A 24 -6.78 -12.37 -23.77
N THR A 25 -5.90 -13.29 -24.14
CA THR A 25 -6.27 -14.55 -24.81
C THR A 25 -6.59 -15.67 -23.83
N THR A 26 -6.30 -15.49 -22.55
CA THR A 26 -6.52 -16.50 -21.50
C THR A 26 -7.97 -16.53 -21.02
N GLU A 27 -8.37 -17.61 -20.34
CA GLU A 27 -9.71 -17.72 -19.73
C GLU A 27 -9.88 -16.88 -18.47
N HIS A 28 -8.78 -16.48 -17.82
CA HIS A 28 -8.81 -15.81 -16.53
C HIS A 28 -8.47 -14.32 -16.67
N PRO A 29 -8.87 -13.47 -15.70
CA PRO A 29 -8.48 -12.07 -15.70
C PRO A 29 -6.96 -11.91 -15.69
N TYR A 30 -6.45 -11.10 -16.60
CA TYR A 30 -5.05 -10.74 -16.70
C TYR A 30 -4.78 -9.45 -15.91
N ASN A 31 -3.95 -9.55 -14.87
CA ASN A 31 -3.65 -8.46 -13.94
C ASN A 31 -2.35 -7.76 -14.36
N VAL A 32 -2.46 -6.70 -15.14
CA VAL A 32 -1.29 -5.94 -15.59
C VAL A 32 -0.84 -5.01 -14.47
N GLN A 33 0.42 -5.15 -14.06
CA GLN A 33 0.97 -4.45 -12.91
C GLN A 33 1.96 -3.36 -13.33
N PRO A 34 1.99 -2.18 -12.65
CA PRO A 34 2.99 -1.14 -12.89
C PRO A 34 4.42 -1.55 -12.47
N MET A 35 4.56 -2.76 -11.91
CA MET A 35 5.84 -3.36 -11.53
C MET A 35 6.56 -4.01 -12.72
N TRP A 36 5.85 -4.25 -13.83
CA TRP A 36 6.36 -5.02 -14.95
C TRP A 36 7.15 -4.16 -15.94
N LYS A 37 8.47 -4.34 -15.94
CA LYS A 37 9.41 -3.54 -16.74
C LYS A 37 9.09 -3.51 -18.22
N ASN A 38 8.73 -4.64 -18.82
CA ASN A 38 8.46 -4.72 -20.25
C ASN A 38 7.21 -3.91 -20.61
N ILE A 39 6.13 -4.06 -19.84
CA ILE A 39 4.88 -3.31 -20.02
C ILE A 39 5.11 -1.81 -19.83
N ARG A 40 5.84 -1.42 -18.79
CA ARG A 40 6.22 -0.01 -18.59
C ARG A 40 6.97 0.55 -19.78
N THR A 41 7.97 -0.18 -20.24
CA THR A 41 8.83 0.24 -21.37
C THR A 41 8.02 0.45 -22.65
N VAL A 42 7.14 -0.49 -23.02
CA VAL A 42 6.35 -0.36 -24.25
C VAL A 42 5.31 0.75 -24.16
N LEU A 43 4.77 1.00 -22.95
CA LEU A 43 3.76 2.04 -22.75
C LEU A 43 4.34 3.46 -22.67
N LYS A 44 5.67 3.62 -22.60
CA LYS A 44 6.33 4.92 -22.87
C LYS A 44 6.07 5.44 -24.29
N ALA A 45 5.62 4.58 -25.21
CA ALA A 45 5.21 4.99 -26.55
C ALA A 45 3.84 5.70 -26.58
N MET A 46 3.12 5.73 -25.46
CA MET A 46 1.88 6.48 -25.28
C MET A 46 2.19 7.81 -24.56
N PRO A 47 1.48 8.90 -24.89
CA PRO A 47 1.50 10.14 -24.11
C PRO A 47 1.28 9.92 -22.61
N GLU A 48 1.92 10.74 -21.80
CA GLU A 48 1.66 10.80 -20.36
C GLU A 48 0.24 11.29 -20.10
N GLY A 49 -0.46 10.66 -19.15
CA GLY A 49 -1.83 11.03 -18.83
C GLY A 49 -2.66 9.90 -18.26
N VAL A 50 -3.95 10.16 -18.18
CA VAL A 50 -4.96 9.21 -17.70
C VAL A 50 -5.74 8.70 -18.89
N TYR A 51 -5.86 7.39 -19.00
CA TYR A 51 -6.67 6.70 -19.98
C TYR A 51 -7.75 5.87 -19.29
N THR A 52 -8.94 5.82 -19.86
CA THR A 52 -10.06 5.05 -19.30
C THR A 52 -10.69 4.13 -20.33
N ASP A 53 -11.32 3.07 -19.85
CA ASP A 53 -12.23 2.26 -20.65
C ASP A 53 -13.47 3.10 -21.04
N PRO A 54 -13.72 3.36 -22.33
CA PRO A 54 -14.87 4.17 -22.75
C PRO A 54 -16.21 3.43 -22.62
N VAL A 55 -16.19 2.10 -22.42
CA VAL A 55 -17.41 1.27 -22.30
C VAL A 55 -17.81 1.10 -20.84
N GLU A 56 -16.85 0.76 -19.98
CA GLU A 56 -17.09 0.50 -18.55
C GLU A 56 -16.14 1.30 -17.65
N PRO A 57 -16.17 2.65 -17.68
CA PRO A 57 -15.18 3.49 -16.98
C PRO A 57 -15.23 3.37 -15.45
N ASP A 58 -16.31 2.84 -14.89
CA ASP A 58 -16.51 2.67 -13.45
C ASP A 58 -16.08 1.29 -12.93
N THR A 59 -15.80 0.33 -13.82
CA THR A 59 -15.33 -0.98 -13.41
C THR A 59 -13.94 -0.84 -12.75
N PRO A 60 -13.69 -1.50 -11.60
CA PRO A 60 -12.41 -1.40 -10.90
C PRO A 60 -11.22 -1.75 -11.82
N PHE A 61 -10.13 -0.99 -11.68
CA PHE A 61 -8.90 -1.16 -12.48
C PHE A 61 -9.11 -0.96 -14.00
N ARG A 62 -10.06 -0.11 -14.39
CA ARG A 62 -10.26 0.42 -15.76
C ARG A 62 -9.68 1.81 -16.00
N THR A 63 -8.77 2.25 -15.13
CA THR A 63 -8.04 3.51 -15.29
C THR A 63 -6.56 3.22 -15.43
N MET A 64 -6.00 3.52 -16.60
CA MET A 64 -4.59 3.38 -16.90
C MET A 64 -3.90 4.74 -16.75
N MET A 65 -2.93 4.84 -15.85
CA MET A 65 -2.11 6.04 -15.67
C MET A 65 -0.74 5.80 -16.28
N ILE A 66 -0.25 6.77 -17.05
CA ILE A 66 1.05 6.74 -17.69
C ILE A 66 1.81 8.03 -17.34
N ASP A 67 3.07 7.91 -16.95
CA ASP A 67 4.03 9.01 -16.84
C ASP A 67 5.27 8.72 -17.72
N GLY A 68 6.33 9.53 -17.59
CA GLY A 68 7.59 9.35 -18.33
C GLY A 68 8.28 7.99 -18.11
N ASP A 69 7.85 7.26 -17.09
CA ASP A 69 8.29 5.92 -16.74
C ASP A 69 7.37 4.78 -17.19
N GLY A 70 6.30 5.13 -17.92
CA GLY A 70 5.32 4.19 -18.47
C GLY A 70 4.15 3.97 -17.51
N LEU A 71 3.62 2.75 -17.48
CA LEU A 71 2.47 2.38 -16.66
C LEU A 71 2.71 2.61 -15.15
N GLN A 72 1.84 3.41 -14.54
CA GLN A 72 1.84 3.74 -13.11
C GLN A 72 0.65 3.18 -12.33
N SER A 73 -0.38 2.67 -13.02
CA SER A 73 -1.52 2.04 -12.36
C SER A 73 -1.63 0.55 -12.65
N ARG A 74 -2.31 -0.18 -11.76
CA ARG A 74 -2.77 -1.53 -12.04
C ARG A 74 -4.00 -1.48 -12.93
N ILE A 75 -4.02 -2.29 -13.99
CA ILE A 75 -5.21 -2.48 -14.84
C ILE A 75 -5.57 -3.96 -14.95
N LYS A 76 -6.85 -4.24 -15.18
CA LYS A 76 -7.37 -5.62 -15.29
C LYS A 76 -8.07 -5.86 -16.61
N ILE A 77 -7.67 -6.90 -17.32
CA ILE A 77 -8.29 -7.30 -18.59
C ILE A 77 -9.04 -8.62 -18.34
N PRO A 78 -10.37 -8.68 -18.52
CA PRO A 78 -11.13 -9.92 -18.36
C PRO A 78 -10.61 -11.04 -19.25
N GLY A 79 -10.94 -12.28 -18.90
CA GLY A 79 -10.63 -13.45 -19.75
C GLY A 79 -11.28 -13.33 -21.12
N ARG A 80 -10.54 -13.71 -22.18
CA ARG A 80 -11.01 -13.71 -23.57
C ARG A 80 -11.62 -12.37 -24.00
N ALA A 81 -11.07 -11.26 -23.51
CA ALA A 81 -11.59 -9.93 -23.77
C ALA A 81 -10.53 -9.02 -24.39
N ALA A 82 -11.02 -8.01 -25.11
CA ALA A 82 -10.23 -6.90 -25.61
C ALA A 82 -10.78 -5.60 -25.06
N ILE A 83 -9.93 -4.80 -24.43
CA ILE A 83 -10.31 -3.57 -23.74
C ILE A 83 -9.52 -2.42 -24.33
N ALA A 84 -10.20 -1.35 -24.70
CA ALA A 84 -9.59 -0.13 -25.16
C ALA A 84 -9.42 0.84 -23.98
N PHE A 85 -8.31 1.57 -23.97
CA PHE A 85 -8.06 2.68 -23.06
C PHE A 85 -7.82 3.93 -23.89
N GLU A 86 -8.68 4.93 -23.67
CA GLU A 86 -8.66 6.20 -24.40
C GLU A 86 -8.24 7.34 -23.49
N TYR A 87 -7.34 8.20 -23.98
CA TYR A 87 -6.82 9.36 -23.24
C TYR A 87 -7.96 10.30 -22.84
N GLN A 88 -8.06 10.60 -21.55
CA GLN A 88 -9.03 11.52 -20.98
C GLN A 88 -8.41 12.87 -20.65
N CYS A 89 -7.38 12.87 -19.79
CA CYS A 89 -6.82 14.10 -19.21
C CYS A 89 -5.32 13.93 -18.88
N ALA A 90 -4.66 15.06 -18.60
CA ALA A 90 -3.29 15.05 -18.12
C ALA A 90 -3.21 14.42 -16.72
N LEU A 91 -2.06 13.81 -16.38
CA LEU A 91 -1.89 13.15 -15.09
C LEU A 91 -2.03 14.13 -13.91
N THR A 92 -1.65 15.40 -14.12
CA THR A 92 -1.76 16.49 -13.15
C THR A 92 -3.20 16.91 -12.84
N GLU A 93 -4.18 16.45 -13.61
CA GLU A 93 -5.60 16.75 -13.39
C GLU A 93 -6.26 15.78 -12.39
N ILE A 94 -5.54 14.75 -11.95
CA ILE A 94 -5.98 13.83 -10.89
C ILE A 94 -5.02 13.89 -9.70
N SER A 95 -5.55 13.65 -8.50
CA SER A 95 -4.72 13.44 -7.30
C SER A 95 -4.53 11.95 -7.07
N ARG A 96 -3.31 11.45 -7.22
CA ARG A 96 -2.95 10.05 -6.93
C ARG A 96 -2.66 9.90 -5.45
N VAL A 97 -3.49 9.10 -4.80
CA VAL A 97 -3.48 8.90 -3.35
C VAL A 97 -2.74 7.61 -3.00
N ALA A 98 -1.71 7.71 -2.16
CA ALA A 98 -1.09 6.58 -1.51
C ALA A 98 -1.84 6.21 -0.22
N ILE A 99 -2.00 4.92 0.07
CA ILE A 99 -2.59 4.45 1.33
C ILE A 99 -1.50 3.79 2.16
N LEU A 100 -1.02 4.43 3.23
CA LEU A 100 0.08 3.91 4.06
C LEU A 100 -0.42 3.40 5.42
N GLY A 101 -0.32 2.10 5.68
CA GLY A 101 -0.64 1.53 6.99
C GLY A 101 0.42 1.86 8.06
N LEU A 102 -0.04 2.24 9.25
CA LEU A 102 0.77 2.60 10.42
C LEU A 102 0.71 1.55 11.55
N GLY A 103 0.44 0.29 11.20
CA GLY A 103 0.56 -0.86 12.10
C GLY A 103 -0.59 -1.03 13.11
N ASP A 104 -0.21 -1.40 14.34
CA ASP A 104 -0.97 -2.17 15.36
C ASP A 104 -1.05 -3.65 15.04
N ARG A 105 -1.73 -4.04 13.96
CA ARG A 105 -1.76 -5.42 13.45
C ARG A 105 -1.86 -5.44 11.92
N CYS A 106 -1.87 -6.64 11.33
CA CYS A 106 -1.93 -6.83 9.87
C CYS A 106 -3.30 -6.53 9.22
N ALA A 107 -4.30 -6.05 9.97
CA ALA A 107 -5.68 -5.92 9.49
C ALA A 107 -5.81 -5.02 8.25
N VAL A 108 -5.20 -3.84 8.25
CA VAL A 108 -5.21 -2.92 7.10
C VAL A 108 -4.62 -3.61 5.87
N ARG A 109 -3.49 -4.30 6.04
CA ARG A 109 -2.81 -5.01 4.95
C ARG A 109 -3.68 -6.13 4.36
N MET A 110 -4.33 -6.92 5.21
CA MET A 110 -5.24 -7.99 4.79
C MET A 110 -6.42 -7.45 3.97
N LEU A 111 -6.98 -6.31 4.39
CA LEU A 111 -8.10 -5.68 3.71
C LEU A 111 -7.68 -5.06 2.38
N LEU A 112 -6.57 -4.32 2.34
CA LEU A 112 -6.02 -3.78 1.09
C LEU A 112 -5.68 -4.90 0.11
N HIS A 113 -5.13 -6.03 0.59
CA HIS A 113 -4.92 -7.22 -0.23
C HIS A 113 -6.20 -7.77 -0.82
N LYS A 114 -7.24 -7.93 0.01
CA LYS A 114 -8.54 -8.48 -0.42
C LYS A 114 -9.25 -7.58 -1.43
N MET A 115 -9.07 -6.26 -1.32
CA MET A 115 -9.55 -5.28 -2.30
C MET A 115 -8.61 -5.11 -3.49
N GLU A 116 -7.43 -5.73 -3.44
CA GLU A 116 -6.37 -5.62 -4.43
C GLU A 116 -5.80 -4.20 -4.59
N TYR A 117 -5.88 -3.40 -3.53
CA TYR A 117 -5.34 -2.04 -3.43
C TYR A 117 -3.92 -2.03 -2.84
N ASP A 118 -3.33 -3.23 -2.63
CA ASP A 118 -2.00 -3.40 -2.09
C ASP A 118 -0.92 -3.23 -3.17
N GLY A 119 -0.46 -1.99 -3.35
CA GLY A 119 0.83 -1.71 -3.98
C GLY A 119 2.00 -2.05 -3.06
N PRO A 120 3.25 -2.08 -3.56
CA PRO A 120 4.42 -2.34 -2.74
C PRO A 120 4.84 -1.10 -1.94
N ALA A 121 4.09 -0.73 -0.91
CA ALA A 121 4.65 -0.19 0.34
C ALA A 121 4.32 -1.26 1.41
N TYR A 122 4.94 -1.45 2.58
CA TYR A 122 4.87 -0.64 3.80
C TYR A 122 5.84 -1.28 4.83
N PRO A 123 6.53 -0.52 5.71
CA PRO A 123 7.37 -1.07 6.77
C PRO A 123 6.55 -1.79 7.84
N PHE A 124 5.32 -1.32 8.09
CA PHE A 124 4.49 -1.78 9.20
C PHE A 124 3.63 -3.03 8.93
N ASP A 125 3.58 -3.51 7.69
CA ASP A 125 2.67 -4.59 7.26
C ASP A 125 2.81 -5.92 7.99
N LEU A 126 4.04 -6.24 8.42
CA LEU A 126 4.37 -7.51 9.09
C LEU A 126 4.89 -7.28 10.51
N THR A 127 4.73 -6.06 11.01
CA THR A 127 5.13 -5.70 12.36
C THR A 127 3.92 -5.35 13.18
N ARG A 128 3.97 -5.69 14.46
CA ARG A 128 2.97 -5.24 15.44
C ARG A 128 3.59 -4.11 16.24
N THR A 129 2.86 -3.00 16.37
CA THR A 129 3.24 -1.86 17.23
C THR A 129 1.97 -1.28 17.83
N THR A 130 1.68 -1.62 19.09
CA THR A 130 0.44 -1.21 19.76
C THR A 130 0.51 0.24 20.27
N ASN A 131 1.70 0.77 20.52
CA ASN A 131 1.93 2.16 20.91
C ASN A 131 2.06 3.08 19.69
N LEU A 132 1.21 4.11 19.60
CA LEU A 132 1.30 5.09 18.52
C LEU A 132 2.52 6.02 18.65
N SER A 133 3.01 6.27 19.86
CA SER A 133 4.23 7.06 20.08
C SER A 133 5.46 6.40 19.45
N ASP A 134 5.61 5.07 19.60
CA ASP A 134 6.69 4.32 18.95
C ASP A 134 6.65 4.46 17.43
N VAL A 135 5.45 4.46 16.83
CA VAL A 135 5.25 4.70 15.39
C VAL A 135 5.68 6.10 14.99
N ALA A 136 5.32 7.10 15.79
CA ALA A 136 5.70 8.48 15.55
C ALA A 136 7.23 8.63 15.59
N ASP A 137 7.90 8.07 16.62
CA ASP A 137 9.36 8.09 16.76
C ASP A 137 10.07 7.36 15.60
N MET A 138 9.54 6.20 15.17
CA MET A 138 10.06 5.48 14.01
C MET A 138 10.02 6.34 12.73
N ILE A 139 8.90 7.04 12.49
CA ILE A 139 8.73 7.95 11.35
C ILE A 139 9.70 9.13 11.46
N GLU A 140 9.86 9.70 12.65
CA GLU A 140 10.81 10.79 12.90
C GLU A 140 12.26 10.34 12.68
N GLN A 141 12.61 9.10 12.97
CA GLN A 141 13.96 8.56 12.78
C GLN A 141 14.18 7.95 11.38
N GLY A 142 13.21 8.03 10.47
CA GLY A 142 13.37 7.46 9.14
C GLY A 142 13.35 5.93 9.10
N PHE A 143 12.85 5.28 10.17
CA PHE A 143 12.99 3.86 10.49
C PHE A 143 14.42 3.38 10.81
N ASP A 144 15.38 4.30 10.98
CA ASP A 144 16.73 3.92 11.38
C ASP A 144 16.70 3.22 12.75
N GLY A 145 17.45 2.13 12.89
CA GLY A 145 17.46 1.32 14.10
C GLY A 145 16.40 0.20 14.17
N MET A 146 15.34 0.21 13.35
CA MET A 146 14.22 -0.75 13.42
C MET A 146 14.60 -2.22 13.27
N TRP A 147 15.67 -2.50 12.55
CA TRP A 147 16.22 -3.85 12.37
C TRP A 147 17.66 -3.95 12.92
N ASN A 148 18.08 -3.03 13.77
CA ASN A 148 19.41 -3.06 14.36
C ASN A 148 19.52 -4.25 15.34
N PRO A 149 20.45 -5.20 15.13
CA PRO A 149 20.60 -6.38 15.98
C PRO A 149 20.72 -6.07 17.49
N LYS A 150 21.32 -4.93 17.85
CA LYS A 150 21.49 -4.52 19.26
C LYS A 150 20.16 -4.27 19.97
N HIS A 151 19.11 -3.95 19.23
CA HIS A 151 17.80 -3.67 19.78
C HIS A 151 16.82 -4.84 19.65
N LEU A 152 17.20 -5.94 19.00
CA LEU A 152 16.31 -7.04 18.68
C LEU A 152 16.52 -8.25 19.60
N ARG A 153 15.48 -8.61 20.35
CA ARG A 153 15.47 -9.76 21.27
C ARG A 153 14.45 -10.80 20.83
N TYR A 154 14.89 -12.03 20.59
CA TYR A 154 13.98 -13.14 20.34
C TYR A 154 13.41 -13.70 21.65
N VAL A 155 12.11 -13.96 21.67
CA VAL A 155 11.38 -14.59 22.77
C VAL A 155 10.82 -15.92 22.28
N HIS A 156 11.44 -17.02 22.72
CA HIS A 156 11.19 -18.37 22.19
C HIS A 156 9.75 -18.84 22.38
N ASN A 157 9.17 -18.65 23.58
CA ASN A 157 7.81 -19.09 23.90
C ASN A 157 6.75 -18.44 23.03
N GLU A 158 7.03 -17.23 22.54
CA GLU A 158 6.12 -16.46 21.69
C GLU A 158 6.48 -16.51 20.21
N ARG A 159 7.60 -17.16 19.89
CA ARG A 159 8.18 -17.24 18.54
C ARG A 159 8.25 -15.88 17.84
N ARG A 160 8.71 -14.87 18.59
CA ARG A 160 8.60 -13.46 18.23
C ARG A 160 9.86 -12.70 18.58
N ILE A 161 10.21 -11.73 17.74
CA ILE A 161 11.30 -10.79 18.01
C ILE A 161 10.70 -9.49 18.51
N TYR A 162 11.26 -8.94 19.58
CA TYR A 162 10.85 -7.69 20.22
C TYR A 162 11.95 -6.65 20.09
N HIS A 163 11.54 -5.39 19.94
CA HIS A 163 12.45 -4.27 19.95
C HIS A 163 12.59 -3.71 21.38
N THR A 164 13.81 -3.39 21.80
CA THR A 164 14.11 -2.94 23.17
C THR A 164 13.93 -1.43 23.37
N GLN A 165 14.06 -0.62 22.32
CA GLN A 165 13.80 0.82 22.34
C GLN A 165 12.31 1.12 22.13
N TRP A 166 11.74 0.73 20.98
CA TRP A 166 10.30 0.74 20.72
C TRP A 166 9.63 -0.50 21.30
N THR A 167 9.27 -0.42 22.58
CA THR A 167 8.91 -1.60 23.39
C THR A 167 7.68 -2.35 22.88
N GLU A 168 6.79 -1.69 22.15
CA GLU A 168 5.60 -2.35 21.57
C GLU A 168 5.83 -2.87 20.15
N LEU A 169 6.99 -2.61 19.54
CA LEU A 169 7.37 -3.14 18.23
C LEU A 169 7.78 -4.61 18.34
N SER A 170 7.12 -5.46 17.55
CA SER A 170 7.44 -6.88 17.45
C SER A 170 7.25 -7.46 16.05
N PHE A 171 7.96 -8.56 15.79
CA PHE A 171 8.02 -9.24 14.50
C PHE A 171 7.70 -10.73 14.66
N ALA A 172 6.64 -11.19 13.97
CA ALA A 172 6.11 -12.56 14.13
C ALA A 172 6.50 -13.55 13.01
N HIS A 173 7.03 -13.06 11.90
CA HIS A 173 7.20 -13.85 10.66
C HIS A 173 8.65 -13.81 10.12
N GLU A 174 9.62 -13.70 11.02
CA GLU A 174 11.05 -13.57 10.66
C GLU A 174 11.85 -14.85 10.83
N VAL A 175 11.41 -15.74 11.73
CA VAL A 175 12.07 -17.04 11.99
C VAL A 175 11.47 -18.10 11.05
N GLU A 176 12.29 -18.66 10.19
CA GLU A 176 11.96 -19.76 9.29
C GLU A 176 12.21 -21.12 9.95
N LYS A 177 11.62 -22.19 9.41
CA LYS A 177 11.72 -23.56 9.98
C LYS A 177 13.15 -24.08 10.17
N LYS A 178 14.11 -23.55 9.40
CA LYS A 178 15.52 -23.98 9.40
C LYS A 178 16.42 -23.14 10.31
N ASP A 179 15.92 -22.05 10.86
CA ASP A 179 16.73 -21.19 11.73
C ASP A 179 16.76 -21.75 13.15
N ASP A 180 17.86 -21.48 13.85
CA ASP A 180 17.99 -21.70 15.28
C ASP A 180 18.26 -20.36 16.00
N PRO A 181 17.20 -19.56 16.30
CA PRO A 181 17.34 -18.26 16.93
C PRO A 181 17.85 -18.31 18.38
N GLN A 182 17.94 -19.50 19.00
CA GLN A 182 18.54 -19.65 20.33
C GLN A 182 20.06 -19.72 20.25
N THR A 183 20.60 -20.23 19.14
CA THR A 183 22.04 -20.38 18.92
C THR A 183 22.62 -19.27 18.04
N ASP A 184 21.93 -18.90 16.95
CA ASP A 184 22.41 -17.90 16.00
C ASP A 184 21.27 -17.09 15.38
N MET A 185 21.23 -15.79 15.70
CA MET A 185 20.29 -14.83 15.13
C MET A 185 20.79 -14.17 13.83
N THR A 186 22.05 -14.38 13.44
CA THR A 186 22.69 -13.69 12.31
C THR A 186 21.92 -13.85 10.99
N PRO A 187 21.47 -15.05 10.58
CA PRO A 187 20.70 -15.21 9.34
C PRO A 187 19.36 -14.47 9.37
N ILE A 188 18.74 -14.41 10.54
CA ILE A 188 17.47 -13.70 10.75
C ILE A 188 17.69 -12.20 10.63
N TYR A 189 18.72 -11.64 11.29
CA TYR A 189 19.05 -10.23 11.20
C TYR A 189 19.35 -9.77 9.78
N GLN A 190 20.14 -10.53 9.01
CA GLN A 190 20.45 -10.20 7.62
C GLN A 190 19.18 -10.17 6.73
N ARG A 191 18.26 -11.12 6.94
CA ARG A 191 16.97 -11.13 6.21
C ARG A 191 16.08 -9.97 6.63
N MET A 192 16.00 -9.68 7.94
CA MET A 192 15.24 -8.54 8.46
C MET A 192 15.78 -7.23 7.88
N GLU A 193 17.08 -7.01 7.92
CA GLU A 193 17.71 -5.82 7.34
C GLU A 193 17.30 -5.64 5.87
N LYS A 194 17.51 -6.67 5.03
CA LYS A 194 17.14 -6.60 3.61
C LYS A 194 15.65 -6.32 3.41
N ARG A 195 14.79 -6.97 4.20
CA ARG A 195 13.32 -6.86 4.09
C ARG A 195 12.82 -5.48 4.52
N TYR A 196 13.23 -5.00 5.69
CA TYR A 196 12.72 -3.78 6.30
C TYR A 196 13.37 -2.53 5.71
N ARG A 197 14.65 -2.58 5.32
CA ARG A 197 15.29 -1.51 4.54
C ARG A 197 14.52 -1.22 3.25
N GLY A 198 14.27 -2.24 2.44
CA GLY A 198 13.51 -2.07 1.20
C GLY A 198 12.07 -1.59 1.42
N ARG A 199 11.45 -1.89 2.57
CA ARG A 199 10.12 -1.38 2.91
C ARG A 199 10.14 0.07 3.36
N ALA A 200 11.14 0.46 4.15
CA ALA A 200 11.37 1.84 4.57
C ALA A 200 11.64 2.72 3.34
N GLU A 201 12.51 2.29 2.43
CA GLU A 201 12.80 2.98 1.16
C GLU A 201 11.52 3.19 0.33
N ARG A 202 10.67 2.15 0.20
CA ARG A 202 9.40 2.28 -0.52
C ARG A 202 8.39 3.18 0.17
N PHE A 203 8.37 3.24 1.49
CA PHE A 203 7.52 4.16 2.24
C PHE A 203 7.90 5.61 1.96
N TRP A 204 9.19 5.94 2.08
CA TRP A 204 9.67 7.30 1.81
C TRP A 204 9.52 7.67 0.34
N TYR A 205 9.88 6.78 -0.58
CA TYR A 205 9.64 6.99 -2.00
C TYR A 205 8.16 7.25 -2.32
N THR A 206 7.25 6.49 -1.71
CA THR A 206 5.81 6.70 -1.89
C THR A 206 5.40 8.09 -1.42
N ILE A 207 5.83 8.49 -0.21
CA ILE A 207 5.57 9.83 0.31
C ILE A 207 6.12 10.87 -0.65
N ASP A 208 7.30 10.70 -1.23
CA ASP A 208 7.91 11.71 -2.09
C ASP A 208 7.20 11.87 -3.44
N HIS A 209 6.61 10.81 -3.99
CA HIS A 209 6.17 10.74 -5.38
C HIS A 209 4.65 10.67 -5.60
N CYS A 210 3.86 10.41 -4.55
CA CYS A 210 2.40 10.51 -4.64
C CYS A 210 1.92 11.96 -4.55
N ASP A 211 0.65 12.22 -4.86
CA ASP A 211 0.09 13.57 -4.79
C ASP A 211 -0.56 13.83 -3.42
N GLU A 212 -1.12 12.78 -2.80
CA GLU A 212 -1.69 12.80 -1.45
C GLU A 212 -1.40 11.49 -0.70
N VAL A 213 -1.32 11.54 0.63
CA VAL A 213 -1.19 10.34 1.48
C VAL A 213 -2.38 10.16 2.42
N LEU A 214 -3.00 8.99 2.40
CA LEU A 214 -3.87 8.51 3.49
C LEU A 214 -3.07 7.58 4.40
N PHE A 215 -2.73 8.04 5.60
CA PHE A 215 -2.22 7.18 6.65
C PHE A 215 -3.37 6.46 7.35
N ILE A 216 -3.23 5.16 7.61
CA ILE A 216 -4.24 4.37 8.32
C ILE A 216 -3.64 3.74 9.56
N ARG A 217 -4.19 4.09 10.74
CA ARG A 217 -3.86 3.50 12.03
C ARG A 217 -5.03 2.67 12.55
N THR A 218 -4.79 1.40 12.86
CA THR A 218 -5.71 0.59 13.68
C THR A 218 -5.33 0.63 15.15
N GLY A 219 -6.29 0.39 16.04
CA GLY A 219 -6.04 0.24 17.46
C GLY A 219 -6.11 1.56 18.25
N PRO A 220 -6.30 1.48 19.58
CA PRO A 220 -6.46 2.66 20.42
C PRO A 220 -5.27 3.63 20.33
N ALA A 221 -5.56 4.91 20.53
CA ALA A 221 -4.59 5.99 20.59
C ALA A 221 -5.19 7.12 21.43
N ASN A 222 -4.38 7.91 22.10
CA ASN A 222 -4.86 9.13 22.75
C ASN A 222 -4.53 10.38 21.92
N ARG A 223 -5.17 11.49 22.25
CA ARG A 223 -5.04 12.78 21.57
C ARG A 223 -3.59 13.26 21.51
N GLY A 224 -2.82 13.11 22.59
CA GLY A 224 -1.42 13.51 22.65
C GLY A 224 -0.55 12.75 21.64
N GLN A 225 -0.75 11.43 21.54
CA GLN A 225 -0.05 10.59 20.57
C GLN A 225 -0.40 10.97 19.12
N VAL A 226 -1.67 11.28 18.86
CA VAL A 226 -2.11 11.71 17.53
C VAL A 226 -1.51 13.06 17.17
N ILE A 227 -1.48 14.02 18.09
CA ILE A 227 -0.85 15.33 17.87
C ILE A 227 0.64 15.18 17.56
N ASP A 228 1.36 14.36 18.33
CA ASP A 228 2.79 14.09 18.10
C ASP A 228 3.04 13.45 16.73
N LEU A 229 2.27 12.42 16.39
CA LEU A 229 2.35 11.78 15.07
C LEU A 229 2.06 12.78 13.94
N MET A 230 0.99 13.58 14.06
CA MET A 230 0.61 14.55 13.04
C MET A 230 1.71 15.61 12.83
N HIS A 231 2.38 16.05 13.90
CA HIS A 231 3.51 16.97 13.80
C HIS A 231 4.68 16.35 13.03
N LYS A 232 5.07 15.11 13.37
CA LYS A 232 6.16 14.38 12.71
C LYS A 232 5.82 14.04 11.26
N LEU A 233 4.57 13.67 10.96
CA LEU A 233 4.09 13.46 9.59
C LEU A 233 4.09 14.76 8.80
N ASN A 234 3.66 15.88 9.38
CA ASN A 234 3.69 17.17 8.70
C ASN A 234 5.11 17.57 8.31
N TYR A 235 6.08 17.34 9.19
CA TYR A 235 7.50 17.51 8.87
C TYR A 235 7.94 16.57 7.75
N ARG A 236 7.58 15.28 7.79
CA ARG A 236 8.00 14.30 6.78
C ARG A 236 7.33 14.49 5.41
N CYS A 237 6.09 14.96 5.36
CA CYS A 237 5.35 15.18 4.12
C CYS A 237 5.76 16.48 3.40
N GLN A 238 6.47 17.40 4.07
CA GLN A 238 6.99 18.65 3.46
C GLN A 238 5.92 19.44 2.68
N GLY A 239 4.74 19.61 3.29
CA GLY A 239 3.61 20.32 2.69
C GLY A 239 2.75 19.50 1.73
N LYS A 240 3.12 18.25 1.42
CA LYS A 240 2.27 17.33 0.66
C LYS A 240 0.96 17.06 1.43
N PRO A 241 -0.21 17.15 0.78
CA PRO A 241 -1.50 16.84 1.41
C PRO A 241 -1.51 15.43 2.01
N PHE A 242 -1.99 15.32 3.26
CA PHE A 242 -2.21 14.02 3.88
C PHE A 242 -3.37 14.03 4.86
N ARG A 243 -3.92 12.84 5.09
CA ARG A 243 -4.96 12.55 6.08
C ARG A 243 -4.54 11.37 6.96
N LEU A 244 -4.98 11.38 8.21
CA LEU A 244 -4.83 10.25 9.13
C LEU A 244 -6.20 9.66 9.45
N LEU A 245 -6.43 8.42 9.02
CA LEU A 245 -7.59 7.62 9.40
C LEU A 245 -7.23 6.73 10.60
N ILE A 246 -7.93 6.92 11.71
CA ILE A 246 -7.82 6.10 12.91
C ILE A 246 -9.07 5.21 13.02
N MET A 247 -8.85 3.90 13.14
CA MET A 247 -9.89 2.89 13.29
C MET A 247 -9.71 2.14 14.60
N SER A 248 -10.58 2.43 15.56
CA SER A 248 -10.46 1.87 16.89
C SER A 248 -11.78 1.94 17.66
N HIS A 249 -11.99 0.99 18.57
CA HIS A 249 -13.14 1.00 19.49
C HIS A 249 -12.91 2.02 20.62
N GLN A 250 -13.06 3.31 20.30
CA GLN A 250 -12.93 4.40 21.26
C GLN A 250 -13.86 5.58 20.92
N ASN A 251 -14.01 6.49 21.87
CA ASN A 251 -14.86 7.66 21.69
C ASN A 251 -14.25 8.63 20.65
N SER A 252 -14.96 8.92 19.57
CA SER A 252 -14.52 9.87 18.54
C SER A 252 -14.24 11.29 19.09
N ARG A 253 -14.82 11.66 20.23
CA ARG A 253 -14.56 12.95 20.90
C ARG A 253 -13.08 13.16 21.25
N GLU A 254 -12.31 12.09 21.43
CA GLU A 254 -10.86 12.15 21.67
C GLU A 254 -10.13 12.96 20.57
N PHE A 255 -10.61 12.85 19.34
CA PHE A 255 -9.97 13.41 18.14
C PHE A 255 -10.72 14.60 17.55
N GLU A 256 -11.74 15.12 18.24
CA GLU A 256 -12.49 16.29 17.76
C GLU A 256 -11.57 17.49 17.53
N ASN A 257 -11.85 18.23 16.46
CA ASN A 257 -11.15 19.43 16.03
C ASN A 257 -9.65 19.23 15.70
N LEU A 258 -9.20 17.98 15.53
CA LEU A 258 -7.87 17.73 14.96
C LEU A 258 -7.93 17.81 13.43
N PRO A 259 -7.19 18.74 12.80
CA PRO A 259 -7.22 18.88 11.35
C PRO A 259 -6.67 17.63 10.67
N ASN A 260 -7.29 17.24 9.55
CA ASN A 260 -6.89 16.08 8.73
C ASN A 260 -6.92 14.72 9.46
N VAL A 261 -7.51 14.65 10.65
CA VAL A 261 -7.71 13.39 11.39
C VAL A 261 -9.15 12.95 11.25
N ILE A 262 -9.33 11.70 10.83
CA ILE A 262 -10.63 11.05 10.69
C ILE A 262 -10.65 9.87 11.66
N HIS A 263 -11.67 9.80 12.51
CA HIS A 263 -11.89 8.63 13.35
C HIS A 263 -13.09 7.83 12.88
N ARG A 264 -12.97 6.51 12.93
CA ARG A 264 -14.08 5.56 12.80
C ARG A 264 -14.05 4.60 13.97
N ASN A 265 -15.18 4.52 14.68
CA ASN A 265 -15.39 3.57 15.76
C ASN A 265 -15.57 2.15 15.22
N LEU A 266 -14.49 1.57 14.68
CA LEU A 266 -14.44 0.29 13.99
C LEU A 266 -13.19 -0.47 14.41
N TYR A 267 -13.28 -1.80 14.52
CA TYR A 267 -12.13 -2.68 14.69
C TYR A 267 -12.26 -3.87 13.74
N PHE A 268 -11.19 -4.11 13.01
CA PHE A 268 -11.07 -5.26 12.11
C PHE A 268 -10.18 -6.28 12.79
N ASN A 269 -10.76 -7.35 13.32
CA ASN A 269 -10.00 -8.39 14.00
C ASN A 269 -9.27 -9.25 12.95
N PRO A 270 -7.93 -9.20 12.84
CA PRO A 270 -7.22 -9.96 11.83
C PRO A 270 -7.33 -11.47 12.04
N ASP A 271 -7.37 -11.93 13.30
CA ASP A 271 -7.45 -13.35 13.63
C ASP A 271 -8.80 -13.92 13.14
N GLN A 272 -9.89 -13.19 13.38
CA GLN A 272 -11.21 -13.57 12.87
C GLN A 272 -11.31 -13.47 11.34
N MET A 273 -10.63 -12.50 10.70
CA MET A 273 -10.58 -12.44 9.23
C MET A 273 -9.85 -13.65 8.62
N TYR A 274 -8.88 -14.24 9.33
CA TYR A 274 -8.23 -15.48 8.90
C TYR A 274 -9.18 -16.68 9.03
N ASP A 275 -9.94 -16.75 10.11
CA ASP A 275 -10.77 -17.92 10.43
C ASP A 275 -12.14 -17.92 9.73
N ASP A 276 -12.67 -16.74 9.38
CA ASP A 276 -14.02 -16.57 8.81
C ASP A 276 -14.02 -15.71 7.54
N LEU A 277 -14.24 -16.37 6.40
CA LEU A 277 -14.34 -15.72 5.08
C LEU A 277 -15.50 -14.72 5.01
N GLY A 278 -16.64 -15.01 5.64
CA GLY A 278 -17.81 -14.12 5.64
C GLY A 278 -17.50 -12.82 6.39
N TYR A 279 -16.88 -12.93 7.56
CA TYR A 279 -16.40 -11.77 8.31
C TYR A 279 -15.36 -10.97 7.53
N TRP A 280 -14.39 -11.64 6.90
CA TRP A 280 -13.39 -10.94 6.08
C TRP A 280 -14.01 -10.19 4.90
N LEU A 281 -14.99 -10.78 4.20
CA LEU A 281 -15.72 -10.11 3.12
C LEU A 281 -16.52 -8.91 3.64
N HIS A 282 -17.16 -9.02 4.80
CA HIS A 282 -17.85 -7.91 5.45
C HIS A 282 -16.91 -6.74 5.77
N CYS A 283 -15.77 -7.01 6.43
CA CYS A 283 -14.77 -5.99 6.73
C CYS A 283 -14.19 -5.36 5.45
N THR A 284 -13.99 -6.17 4.40
CA THR A 284 -13.53 -5.69 3.08
C THR A 284 -14.52 -4.72 2.46
N HIS A 285 -15.82 -5.02 2.55
CA HIS A 285 -16.87 -4.10 2.08
C HIS A 285 -16.88 -2.79 2.87
N LEU A 286 -16.81 -2.85 4.20
CA LEU A 286 -16.75 -1.65 5.04
C LEU A 286 -15.53 -0.77 4.72
N MET A 287 -14.35 -1.37 4.60
CA MET A 287 -13.13 -0.66 4.24
C MET A 287 -13.25 -0.03 2.85
N ARG A 288 -13.82 -0.73 1.86
CA ARG A 288 -14.04 -0.18 0.53
C ARG A 288 -14.97 1.02 0.56
N SER A 289 -16.10 0.92 1.25
CA SER A 289 -17.07 2.01 1.38
C SER A 289 -16.44 3.23 2.05
N LEU A 290 -15.61 3.03 3.07
CA LEU A 290 -14.87 4.10 3.73
C LEU A 290 -13.86 4.77 2.79
N LEU A 291 -13.08 4.01 2.02
CA LEU A 291 -12.15 4.59 1.05
C LEU A 291 -12.88 5.39 -0.03
N VAL A 292 -14.03 4.89 -0.52
CA VAL A 292 -14.88 5.61 -1.48
C VAL A 292 -15.42 6.91 -0.88
N GLU A 293 -15.88 6.90 0.37
CA GLU A 293 -16.30 8.11 1.11
C GLU A 293 -15.17 9.16 1.17
N LEU A 294 -13.91 8.69 1.27
CA LEU A 294 -12.71 9.51 1.29
C LEU A 294 -12.22 9.93 -0.11
N GLY A 295 -12.94 9.56 -1.18
CA GLY A 295 -12.58 9.86 -2.57
C GLY A 295 -11.46 8.97 -3.13
N ILE A 296 -11.20 7.81 -2.52
CA ILE A 296 -10.12 6.91 -2.89
C ILE A 296 -10.70 5.64 -3.53
N THR A 297 -10.33 5.38 -4.77
CA THR A 297 -10.76 4.24 -5.57
C THR A 297 -9.61 3.73 -6.44
N SER A 298 -9.80 2.62 -7.14
CA SER A 298 -8.80 2.14 -8.12
C SER A 298 -8.45 3.16 -9.22
N LYS A 299 -9.25 4.23 -9.38
CA LYS A 299 -9.04 5.28 -10.38
C LYS A 299 -8.00 6.32 -9.98
N ASN A 300 -7.57 6.35 -8.73
CA ASN A 300 -6.62 7.35 -8.23
C ASN A 300 -5.61 6.77 -7.23
N LEU A 301 -5.41 5.46 -7.20
CA LEU A 301 -4.36 4.87 -6.36
C LEU A 301 -2.98 5.19 -6.91
N TYR A 302 -2.09 5.65 -6.03
CA TYR A 302 -0.66 5.67 -6.29
C TYR A 302 -0.06 4.27 -6.05
N TRP A 303 0.71 3.76 -7.00
CA TRP A 303 1.38 2.46 -6.90
C TRP A 303 2.89 2.66 -6.83
N CYS A 304 3.47 2.38 -5.68
CA CYS A 304 4.93 2.37 -5.56
C CYS A 304 5.52 1.33 -6.55
N PRO A 305 6.64 1.62 -7.21
CA PRO A 305 7.37 0.61 -7.98
C PRO A 305 8.04 -0.43 -7.05
N PRO A 306 8.36 -1.64 -7.55
CA PRO A 306 8.88 -2.74 -6.74
C PRO A 306 10.37 -2.58 -6.40
N LYS A 307 11.10 -1.81 -7.22
CA LYS A 307 12.47 -1.38 -6.96
C LYS A 307 12.45 0.14 -6.89
N VAL A 308 12.69 0.63 -5.68
CA VAL A 308 13.18 1.98 -5.46
C VAL A 308 14.70 1.85 -5.54
N GLY A 309 15.35 2.77 -6.26
CA GLY A 309 16.77 2.73 -6.56
C GLY A 309 17.64 2.69 -5.32
#